data_AF-A0A953AUX6-F1
#
_entry.id   AF-A0A953AUX6-F1
#
_cell.length_a   1.000
_cell.length_b   1.000
_cell.length_c   1.000
_cell.angle_alpha   90.00
_cell.angle_beta   90.00
_cell.angle_gamma   90.00
#
_symmetry.space_group_name_H-M   'P 1'
#
loop_
_entity.id
_entity.type
_entity.pdbx_description
1 polymer ?
#
loop_
_entity_poly.entity_id
_entity_poly.type
_entity_poly.pdbx_seq_one_letter_code
_entity_poly.pdbx_strand_id
1 'polypeptide(L)'
;MTLHRVVIAAAFVGAWCACGGNPGGSPGEFSPPPVTAPNPPEAAPPVSSPKPSPSAPGWVVAHREDFESMGPIAGEWVDDSVPEDGPYADAGEYWLNQGVHPPKAYRATVPFGDQGWLTAESYTRSSTTSLGALVSVVPDPAGGPNRVLKIASPEHTDATVIRPTVPLPRRYRVSLRVGFASFGDGIPGGLNGYSGGETAEPWSHDDATLQNGFYWLSILDALPRPHNNTWIHHHRKVVIDSDNHYPAWMEIFDGHSFVPSGEHPVMMIALDGKGPATDRTGQPFLSFANGAWQPSGAIRAVDSYLPNEWYTATIERFDDTFTFEISGRFRYGGQTTYRATIDAKQRCVWHFNRTPDEDASACAGPDWNPDAVWPDWFMFGDPHNNYYEGAVYYDDVTLQTWQEPPQQASF
;
A
#
# COMPACT_ATOMS: atom_id res chain seq x y z
N MET A 1 -38.80 5.42 45.39
CA MET A 1 -39.96 5.87 44.58
C MET A 1 -40.00 5.03 43.31
N THR A 2 -41.06 4.22 43.23
CA THR A 2 -41.78 3.76 42.03
C THR A 2 -41.00 3.08 40.88
N LEU A 3 -41.16 1.76 40.81
CA LEU A 3 -41.13 0.92 39.59
C LEU A 3 -41.97 1.56 38.46
N HIS A 4 -41.63 1.29 37.19
CA HIS A 4 -42.58 0.78 36.20
C HIS A 4 -41.87 -0.05 35.12
N ARG A 5 -42.38 -1.27 34.93
CA ARG A 5 -42.17 -2.13 33.76
C ARG A 5 -43.07 -1.63 32.63
N VAL A 6 -42.64 -1.78 31.38
CA VAL A 6 -43.57 -2.06 30.26
C VAL A 6 -42.95 -3.15 29.37
N VAL A 7 -43.71 -4.23 29.26
CA VAL A 7 -43.63 -5.31 28.27
C VAL A 7 -44.69 -5.00 27.23
N ILE A 8 -44.38 -5.07 25.93
CA ILE A 8 -45.36 -5.44 24.89
C ILE A 8 -44.67 -6.32 23.84
N ALA A 9 -45.22 -7.52 23.68
CA ALA A 9 -45.03 -8.42 22.56
C ALA A 9 -46.14 -8.20 21.54
N ALA A 10 -45.88 -8.43 20.24
CA ALA A 10 -46.90 -8.92 19.31
C ALA A 10 -46.25 -9.56 18.08
N ALA A 11 -46.60 -10.83 17.88
CA ALA A 11 -46.34 -11.62 16.69
C ALA A 11 -47.32 -11.28 15.56
N PHE A 12 -46.95 -11.56 14.31
CA PHE A 12 -47.92 -11.92 13.27
C PHE A 12 -47.39 -13.04 12.38
N VAL A 13 -48.34 -13.92 12.02
CA VAL A 13 -48.24 -15.23 11.36
C VAL A 13 -48.85 -15.14 9.96
N GLY A 14 -48.38 -15.97 9.03
CA GLY A 14 -49.09 -16.41 7.80
C GLY A 14 -48.09 -16.58 6.63
N ALA A 15 -47.70 -17.74 6.10
CA ALA A 15 -48.29 -19.07 5.81
C ALA A 15 -49.07 -19.18 4.47
N TRP A 16 -48.71 -20.23 3.69
CA TRP A 16 -49.36 -20.90 2.53
C TRP A 16 -49.01 -20.37 1.12
N CYS A 17 -48.87 -21.16 0.03
CA CYS A 17 -48.95 -22.60 -0.32
C CYS A 17 -48.28 -22.75 -1.73
N ALA A 18 -47.43 -23.73 -2.06
CA ALA A 18 -47.67 -25.14 -2.42
C ALA A 18 -47.98 -25.45 -3.92
N CYS A 19 -47.16 -26.36 -4.49
CA CYS A 19 -47.46 -27.48 -5.42
C CYS A 19 -47.33 -27.39 -6.96
N GLY A 20 -46.66 -28.43 -7.50
CA GLY A 20 -46.93 -29.13 -8.78
C GLY A 20 -46.02 -28.74 -9.96
N GLY A 21 -45.41 -29.59 -10.78
CA GLY A 21 -45.50 -31.04 -11.02
C GLY A 21 -45.10 -31.32 -12.49
N ASN A 22 -44.16 -32.24 -12.70
CA ASN A 22 -43.70 -32.86 -13.99
C ASN A 22 -44.88 -33.49 -14.79
N PRO A 23 -44.81 -33.92 -16.09
CA PRO A 23 -43.69 -34.67 -16.72
C PRO A 23 -43.50 -34.56 -18.28
N GLY A 24 -42.39 -35.13 -18.77
CA GLY A 24 -42.30 -36.14 -19.87
C GLY A 24 -42.83 -35.88 -21.30
N GLY A 25 -41.96 -36.09 -22.31
CA GLY A 25 -42.40 -36.43 -23.66
C GLY A 25 -41.35 -36.28 -24.77
N SER A 26 -40.59 -37.36 -25.05
CA SER A 26 -40.06 -37.66 -26.39
C SER A 26 -40.95 -38.77 -26.99
N PRO A 27 -41.39 -38.67 -28.25
CA PRO A 27 -40.79 -39.53 -29.27
C PRO A 27 -40.81 -38.93 -30.69
N GLY A 28 -39.95 -39.44 -31.58
CA GLY A 28 -40.08 -39.20 -33.02
C GLY A 28 -38.83 -39.47 -33.85
N GLU A 29 -38.45 -40.74 -33.97
CA GLU A 29 -37.60 -41.21 -35.07
C GLU A 29 -38.31 -40.97 -36.41
N PHE A 30 -37.70 -40.14 -37.27
CA PHE A 30 -37.99 -40.12 -38.70
C PHE A 30 -36.74 -40.62 -39.43
N SER A 31 -36.83 -41.80 -40.05
CA SER A 31 -35.85 -42.26 -41.03
C SER A 31 -36.14 -41.60 -42.39
N PRO A 32 -35.21 -40.81 -42.95
CA PRO A 32 -35.29 -40.36 -44.33
C PRO A 32 -34.87 -41.49 -45.31
N PRO A 33 -35.32 -41.43 -46.58
CA PRO A 33 -35.00 -42.39 -47.63
C PRO A 33 -33.50 -42.37 -48.01
N PRO A 34 -32.98 -43.40 -48.71
CA PRO A 34 -31.57 -43.51 -49.03
C PRO A 34 -31.15 -42.38 -49.98
N VAL A 35 -30.30 -41.48 -49.47
CA VAL A 35 -29.61 -40.47 -50.27
C VAL A 35 -28.39 -41.12 -50.89
N THR A 36 -28.35 -41.13 -52.21
CA THR A 36 -27.18 -41.45 -53.04
C THR A 36 -25.97 -40.65 -52.58
N ALA A 37 -24.87 -41.34 -52.27
CA ALA A 37 -23.61 -40.72 -51.87
C ALA A 37 -23.13 -39.69 -52.92
N PRO A 38 -22.97 -38.40 -52.57
CA PRO A 38 -22.17 -37.49 -53.37
C PRO A 38 -20.69 -37.88 -53.22
N ASN A 39 -19.92 -37.67 -54.29
CA ASN A 39 -18.47 -37.84 -54.30
C ASN A 39 -17.82 -37.14 -53.09
N PRO A 40 -16.73 -37.70 -52.52
CA PRO A 40 -16.02 -37.07 -51.42
C PRO A 40 -15.64 -35.63 -51.81
N PRO A 41 -15.91 -34.63 -50.95
CA PRO A 41 -15.46 -33.27 -51.21
C PRO A 41 -13.94 -33.27 -51.23
N GLU A 42 -13.39 -32.72 -52.30
CA GLU A 42 -11.99 -32.37 -52.42
C GLU A 42 -11.55 -31.64 -51.15
N ALA A 43 -10.52 -32.17 -50.49
CA ALA A 43 -10.06 -31.68 -49.19
C ALA A 43 -9.82 -30.16 -49.27
N ALA A 44 -10.63 -29.40 -48.54
CA ALA A 44 -10.40 -27.98 -48.40
C ALA A 44 -8.96 -27.76 -47.88
N PRO A 45 -8.20 -26.82 -48.46
CA PRO A 45 -6.88 -26.50 -47.96
C PRO A 45 -6.98 -26.14 -46.47
N PRO A 46 -5.97 -26.49 -45.66
CA PRO A 46 -6.00 -26.21 -44.23
C PRO A 46 -6.28 -24.72 -44.04
N VAL A 47 -7.42 -24.42 -43.41
CA VAL A 47 -7.75 -23.07 -42.97
C VAL A 47 -6.66 -22.69 -41.98
N SER A 48 -5.72 -21.85 -42.42
CA SER A 48 -4.71 -21.29 -41.55
C SER A 48 -5.42 -20.60 -40.41
N SER A 49 -5.29 -21.15 -39.19
CA SER A 49 -5.78 -20.50 -37.98
C SER A 49 -5.34 -19.04 -38.02
N PRO A 50 -6.25 -18.07 -37.85
CA PRO A 50 -5.89 -16.67 -37.88
C PRO A 50 -4.77 -16.44 -36.86
N LYS A 51 -3.63 -15.96 -37.36
CA LYS A 51 -2.48 -15.58 -36.56
C LYS A 51 -3.01 -14.63 -35.46
N PRO A 52 -2.79 -14.91 -34.17
CA PRO A 52 -3.34 -14.07 -33.10
C PRO A 52 -2.93 -12.62 -33.36
N SER A 53 -3.93 -11.74 -33.44
CA SER A 53 -3.69 -10.32 -33.66
C SER A 53 -2.76 -9.81 -32.56
N PRO A 54 -1.75 -8.99 -32.91
CA PRO A 54 -0.88 -8.39 -31.91
C PRO A 54 -1.73 -7.63 -30.89
N SER A 55 -1.54 -7.91 -29.60
CA SER A 55 -2.27 -7.23 -28.53
C SER A 55 -2.01 -5.73 -28.59
N ALA A 56 -3.07 -4.94 -28.39
CA ALA A 56 -2.97 -3.48 -28.29
C ALA A 56 -2.10 -3.10 -27.07
N PRO A 57 -1.39 -1.95 -27.12
CA PRO A 57 -0.63 -1.48 -25.98
C PRO A 57 -1.54 -1.24 -24.78
N GLY A 58 -1.05 -1.55 -23.59
CA GLY A 58 -1.83 -1.37 -22.38
C GLY A 58 -1.16 -1.92 -21.13
N TRP A 59 -1.84 -1.69 -20.00
CA TRP A 59 -1.48 -2.27 -18.71
C TRP A 59 -1.82 -3.76 -18.68
N VAL A 60 -0.84 -4.58 -18.35
CA VAL A 60 -1.00 -6.02 -18.13
C VAL A 60 -0.63 -6.36 -16.69
N VAL A 61 -1.37 -7.28 -16.07
CA VAL A 61 -1.04 -7.77 -14.73
C VAL A 61 0.22 -8.63 -14.85
N ALA A 62 1.30 -8.19 -14.22
CA ALA A 62 2.54 -8.96 -14.11
C ALA A 62 2.50 -9.89 -12.90
N HIS A 63 2.00 -9.40 -11.76
CA HIS A 63 1.84 -10.18 -10.53
C HIS A 63 0.55 -9.81 -9.80
N ARG A 64 0.01 -10.79 -9.06
CA ARG A 64 -1.12 -10.62 -8.15
C ARG A 64 -0.92 -11.50 -6.91
N GLU A 65 -1.30 -10.99 -5.75
CA GLU A 65 -1.41 -11.73 -4.50
C GLU A 65 -2.77 -11.41 -3.84
N ASP A 66 -3.58 -12.45 -3.62
CA ASP A 66 -4.91 -12.37 -2.98
C ASP A 66 -4.97 -13.11 -1.63
N PHE A 67 -3.84 -13.68 -1.18
CA PHE A 67 -3.64 -14.36 0.10
C PHE A 67 -4.51 -15.61 0.34
N GLU A 68 -5.37 -16.00 -0.60
CA GLU A 68 -6.32 -17.11 -0.42
C GLU A 68 -5.62 -18.46 -0.35
N SER A 69 -4.62 -18.66 -1.23
CA SER A 69 -3.83 -19.90 -1.29
C SER A 69 -2.64 -19.92 -0.35
N MET A 70 -2.43 -18.84 0.41
CA MET A 70 -1.22 -18.62 1.15
C MET A 70 -1.19 -19.39 2.48
N GLY A 71 -0.10 -20.12 2.71
CA GLY A 71 0.22 -20.70 4.03
C GLY A 71 0.72 -19.65 5.02
N PRO A 72 1.10 -20.05 6.25
CA PRO A 72 1.76 -19.15 7.18
C PRO A 72 3.07 -18.60 6.59
N ILE A 73 3.30 -17.29 6.77
CA ILE A 73 4.60 -16.67 6.47
C ILE A 73 5.58 -17.17 7.53
N ALA A 74 6.46 -18.09 7.13
CA ALA A 74 7.44 -18.72 8.00
C ALA A 74 8.84 -18.25 7.62
N GLY A 75 9.56 -17.74 8.61
CA GLY A 75 10.95 -17.30 8.50
C GLY A 75 11.64 -17.40 9.85
N GLU A 76 12.96 -17.36 9.82
CA GLU A 76 13.78 -17.35 11.03
C GLU A 76 14.19 -15.92 11.36
N TRP A 77 14.13 -15.59 12.65
CA TRP A 77 14.75 -14.37 13.15
C TRP A 77 16.27 -14.53 13.15
N VAL A 78 16.95 -13.57 12.55
CA VAL A 78 18.41 -13.42 12.65
C VAL A 78 18.73 -12.14 13.40
N ASP A 79 19.90 -12.08 14.06
CA ASP A 79 20.39 -10.83 14.65
C ASP A 79 20.46 -9.76 13.55
N ASP A 80 19.96 -8.56 13.84
CA ASP A 80 20.01 -7.44 12.88
C ASP A 80 21.47 -7.06 12.60
N SER A 81 21.88 -7.14 11.33
CA SER A 81 23.21 -6.74 10.89
C SER A 81 23.43 -5.22 10.94
N VAL A 82 22.37 -4.45 11.16
CA VAL A 82 22.30 -2.99 11.11
C VAL A 82 22.99 -2.44 9.85
N PRO A 83 22.38 -2.71 8.69
CA PRO A 83 22.97 -2.40 7.40
C PRO A 83 23.25 -0.90 7.25
N GLU A 84 24.38 -0.57 6.62
CA GLU A 84 24.73 0.80 6.23
C GLU A 84 24.06 1.11 4.89
N ASP A 85 23.03 1.94 4.93
CA ASP A 85 22.24 2.38 3.78
C ASP A 85 21.98 3.88 3.83
N GLY A 86 22.98 4.63 4.30
CA GLY A 86 22.97 6.09 4.32
C GLY A 86 23.26 6.68 5.70
N PRO A 87 23.52 8.00 5.75
CA PRO A 87 23.89 8.68 6.99
C PRO A 87 22.82 8.60 8.08
N TYR A 88 21.54 8.42 7.69
CA TYR A 88 20.39 8.33 8.59
C TYR A 88 19.93 6.89 8.88
N ALA A 89 20.67 5.88 8.39
CA ALA A 89 20.45 4.47 8.73
C ALA A 89 20.44 4.24 10.24
N ASP A 90 19.97 3.10 10.73
CA ASP A 90 19.88 2.82 12.17
C ASP A 90 21.22 2.96 12.92
N ALA A 91 22.33 2.62 12.26
CA ALA A 91 23.72 2.89 12.68
C ALA A 91 24.44 3.87 11.74
N GLY A 92 23.71 4.74 11.07
CA GLY A 92 24.26 5.72 10.14
C GLY A 92 25.16 6.74 10.82
N GLU A 93 26.06 7.34 10.06
CA GLU A 93 27.07 8.30 10.55
C GLU A 93 26.46 9.46 11.35
N TYR A 94 25.29 9.95 10.95
CA TYR A 94 24.60 11.04 11.65
C TYR A 94 24.34 10.71 13.13
N TRP A 95 23.92 9.47 13.42
CA TRP A 95 23.61 9.02 14.78
C TRP A 95 24.85 8.66 15.57
N LEU A 96 25.80 7.96 14.94
CA LEU A 96 27.05 7.57 15.60
C LEU A 96 27.86 8.79 16.05
N ASN A 97 27.86 9.88 15.27
CA ASN A 97 28.52 11.13 15.64
C ASN A 97 27.88 11.83 16.85
N GLN A 98 26.63 11.47 17.18
CA GLN A 98 25.91 11.95 18.36
C GLN A 98 25.99 10.97 19.55
N GLY A 99 26.70 9.85 19.40
CA GLY A 99 26.77 8.79 20.41
C GLY A 99 25.50 7.95 20.52
N VAL A 100 24.62 8.01 19.52
CA VAL A 100 23.42 7.17 19.41
C VAL A 100 23.82 5.86 18.74
N HIS A 101 23.48 4.75 19.40
CA HIS A 101 23.72 3.40 18.89
C HIS A 101 22.39 2.66 18.76
N PRO A 102 22.17 1.90 17.68
CA PRO A 102 20.98 1.07 17.54
C PRO A 102 20.90 0.06 18.70
N PRO A 103 19.69 -0.27 19.17
CA PRO A 103 19.51 -1.33 20.15
C PRO A 103 19.77 -2.69 19.51
N LYS A 104 19.95 -3.71 20.35
CA LYS A 104 19.91 -5.09 19.86
C LYS A 104 18.52 -5.37 19.28
N ALA A 105 18.50 -5.95 18.08
CA ALA A 105 17.27 -6.28 17.38
C ALA A 105 17.44 -7.51 16.49
N TYR A 106 16.32 -7.94 15.91
CA TYR A 106 16.20 -9.10 15.06
C TYR A 106 15.45 -8.75 13.78
N ARG A 107 15.86 -9.37 12.68
CA ARG A 107 15.18 -9.22 11.38
C ARG A 107 14.78 -10.56 10.80
N ALA A 108 13.70 -10.55 10.04
CA ALA A 108 13.28 -11.68 9.22
C ALA A 108 12.95 -11.15 7.82
N THR A 109 13.56 -11.76 6.81
CA THR A 109 13.34 -11.45 5.40
C THR A 109 12.75 -12.69 4.73
N VAL A 110 11.46 -12.64 4.39
CA VAL A 110 10.72 -13.82 3.91
C VAL A 110 10.11 -13.55 2.53
N PRO A 111 10.65 -14.13 1.45
CA PRO A 111 10.02 -14.03 0.14
C PRO A 111 8.72 -14.85 0.08
N PHE A 112 7.70 -14.32 -0.59
CA PHE A 112 6.41 -14.99 -0.75
C PHE A 112 5.65 -14.55 -2.00
N GLY A 113 4.49 -15.17 -2.21
CA GLY A 113 3.65 -15.02 -3.39
C GLY A 113 4.20 -15.79 -4.59
N ASP A 114 3.52 -15.68 -5.73
CA ASP A 114 3.94 -16.40 -6.94
C ASP A 114 5.38 -16.05 -7.32
N GLN A 115 6.22 -17.08 -7.47
CA GLN A 115 7.66 -16.93 -7.73
C GLN A 115 8.43 -16.07 -6.71
N GLY A 116 7.88 -15.83 -5.50
CA GLY A 116 8.54 -15.02 -4.48
C GLY A 116 8.65 -13.54 -4.85
N TRP A 117 7.68 -13.00 -5.61
CA TRP A 117 7.74 -11.63 -6.12
C TRP A 117 7.58 -10.56 -5.02
N LEU A 118 6.99 -10.92 -3.88
CA LEU A 118 6.93 -10.11 -2.66
C LEU A 118 7.94 -10.58 -1.63
N THR A 119 8.34 -9.69 -0.74
CA THR A 119 9.12 -10.00 0.45
C THR A 119 8.51 -9.30 1.66
N ALA A 120 8.31 -10.06 2.75
CA ALA A 120 8.03 -9.49 4.06
C ALA A 120 9.36 -9.18 4.76
N GLU A 121 9.53 -7.93 5.15
CA GLU A 121 10.67 -7.46 5.94
C GLU A 121 10.18 -7.08 7.32
N SER A 122 10.49 -7.91 8.32
CA SER A 122 10.06 -7.72 9.69
C SER A 122 11.24 -7.39 10.60
N TYR A 123 10.99 -6.56 11.61
CA TYR A 123 11.93 -6.14 12.63
C TYR A 123 11.29 -6.27 14.01
N THR A 124 12.08 -6.64 15.01
CA THR A 124 11.67 -6.60 16.43
C THR A 124 12.88 -6.40 17.34
N ARG A 125 12.69 -5.70 18.47
CA ARG A 125 13.69 -5.67 19.56
C ARG A 125 13.55 -6.84 20.54
N SER A 126 12.48 -7.62 20.42
CA SER A 126 12.15 -8.73 21.32
C SER A 126 12.61 -10.06 20.74
N SER A 127 13.41 -10.81 21.50
CA SER A 127 13.82 -12.18 21.13
C SER A 127 12.71 -13.22 21.26
N THR A 128 11.54 -12.82 21.79
CA THR A 128 10.39 -13.70 22.04
C THR A 128 9.23 -13.45 21.11
N THR A 129 9.25 -12.35 20.35
CA THR A 129 8.19 -12.01 19.40
C THR A 129 8.21 -13.02 18.26
N SER A 130 7.11 -13.73 18.06
CA SER A 130 6.98 -14.66 16.92
C SER A 130 6.71 -13.89 15.63
N LEU A 131 7.28 -14.32 14.50
CA LEU A 131 7.03 -13.66 13.21
C LEU A 131 5.53 -13.60 12.85
N GLY A 132 4.77 -14.65 13.17
CA GLY A 132 3.33 -14.69 12.95
C GLY A 132 2.52 -13.66 13.77
N ALA A 133 3.11 -13.05 14.79
CA ALA A 133 2.49 -11.94 15.53
C ALA A 133 2.56 -10.63 14.75
N LEU A 134 3.57 -10.45 13.90
CA LEU A 134 3.80 -9.25 13.10
C LEU A 134 3.18 -9.36 11.71
N VAL A 135 3.22 -10.56 11.11
CA VAL A 135 2.73 -10.77 9.76
C VAL A 135 2.03 -12.13 9.65
N SER A 136 0.76 -12.12 9.27
CA SER A 136 -0.05 -13.34 9.20
C SER A 136 -1.18 -13.23 8.19
N VAL A 137 -1.66 -14.37 7.68
CA VAL A 137 -2.84 -14.42 6.81
C VAL A 137 -4.03 -14.93 7.62
N VAL A 138 -5.04 -14.07 7.78
CA VAL A 138 -6.18 -14.26 8.69
C VAL A 138 -7.51 -14.10 7.93
N PRO A 139 -8.66 -14.51 8.50
CA PRO A 139 -9.96 -14.23 7.89
C PRO A 139 -10.20 -12.72 7.70
N ASP A 140 -10.91 -12.34 6.63
CA ASP A 140 -11.29 -10.94 6.38
C ASP A 140 -12.03 -10.32 7.59
N PRO A 141 -11.55 -9.21 8.17
CA PRO A 141 -12.19 -8.55 9.30
C PRO A 141 -13.58 -7.98 8.98
N ALA A 142 -13.92 -7.76 7.70
CA ALA A 142 -15.28 -7.41 7.27
C ALA A 142 -16.25 -8.60 7.35
N GLY A 143 -15.74 -9.81 7.58
CA GLY A 143 -16.47 -11.07 7.50
C GLY A 143 -16.55 -11.59 6.06
N GLY A 144 -16.63 -12.91 5.92
CA GLY A 144 -16.66 -13.57 4.61
C GLY A 144 -15.77 -14.81 4.57
N PRO A 145 -15.69 -15.49 3.42
CA PRO A 145 -14.79 -16.64 3.24
C PRO A 145 -13.35 -16.24 2.95
N ASN A 146 -13.11 -14.97 2.57
CA ASN A 146 -11.81 -14.49 2.14
C ASN A 146 -10.79 -14.46 3.27
N ARG A 147 -9.52 -14.51 2.88
CA ARG A 147 -8.37 -14.35 3.76
C ARG A 147 -7.55 -13.16 3.31
N VAL A 148 -6.99 -12.45 4.28
CA VAL A 148 -6.26 -11.20 4.05
C VAL A 148 -4.96 -11.22 4.81
N LEU A 149 -3.98 -10.44 4.35
CA LEU A 149 -2.76 -10.20 5.08
C LEU A 149 -3.03 -9.24 6.23
N LYS A 150 -2.65 -9.61 7.45
CA LYS A 150 -2.58 -8.72 8.61
C LYS A 150 -1.12 -8.39 8.86
N ILE A 151 -0.83 -7.09 8.92
CA ILE A 151 0.42 -6.55 9.46
C ILE A 151 0.10 -5.95 10.82
N ALA A 152 0.93 -6.25 11.81
CA ALA A 152 0.80 -5.73 13.15
C ALA A 152 2.15 -5.38 13.77
N SER A 153 2.12 -4.38 14.62
CA SER A 153 3.23 -3.96 15.48
C SER A 153 2.70 -4.04 16.91
N PRO A 154 2.86 -5.20 17.58
CA PRO A 154 2.40 -5.37 18.97
C PRO A 154 3.06 -4.40 19.94
N GLU A 155 4.28 -3.98 19.64
CA GLU A 155 5.04 -2.97 20.36
C GLU A 155 5.53 -1.92 19.35
N HIS A 156 5.70 -0.66 19.77
CA HIS A 156 6.26 0.44 18.94
C HIS A 156 7.70 0.25 18.43
N THR A 157 8.28 -0.91 18.72
CA THR A 157 9.63 -1.34 18.28
C THR A 157 9.59 -2.61 17.44
N ASP A 158 8.38 -3.06 17.11
CA ASP A 158 8.09 -4.07 16.11
C ASP A 158 7.64 -3.36 14.84
N ALA A 159 8.01 -3.89 13.67
CA ALA A 159 7.62 -3.29 12.42
C ALA A 159 7.63 -4.34 11.31
N THR A 160 6.76 -4.18 10.32
CA THR A 160 6.78 -5.00 9.12
C THR A 160 6.31 -4.23 7.91
N VAL A 161 7.09 -4.34 6.85
CA VAL A 161 6.72 -3.85 5.53
C VAL A 161 6.72 -4.99 4.52
N ILE A 162 5.86 -4.85 3.52
CA ILE A 162 5.89 -5.68 2.33
C ILE A 162 6.44 -4.85 1.18
N ARG A 163 7.38 -5.42 0.44
CA ARG A 163 8.03 -4.80 -0.72
C ARG A 163 8.14 -5.80 -1.88
N PRO A 164 8.40 -5.37 -3.12
CA PRO A 164 8.76 -6.32 -4.16
C PRO A 164 10.16 -6.88 -3.90
N THR A 165 10.44 -8.04 -4.49
CA THR A 165 11.76 -8.69 -4.42
C THR A 165 12.78 -8.06 -5.36
N VAL A 166 12.32 -7.41 -6.43
CA VAL A 166 13.14 -6.70 -7.41
C VAL A 166 12.64 -5.26 -7.59
N PRO A 167 13.51 -4.32 -8.01
CA PRO A 167 13.09 -2.96 -8.33
C PRO A 167 11.98 -2.94 -9.38
N LEU A 168 11.09 -1.94 -9.28
CA LEU A 168 10.00 -1.76 -10.23
C LEU A 168 10.50 -1.44 -11.64
N PRO A 169 9.80 -1.89 -12.71
CA PRO A 169 10.14 -1.55 -14.10
C PRO A 169 9.83 -0.08 -14.40
N ARG A 170 10.24 0.44 -15.56
CA ARG A 170 10.09 1.88 -15.90
C ARG A 170 8.65 2.41 -15.77
N ARG A 171 7.69 1.62 -16.24
CA ARG A 171 6.26 1.92 -16.17
C ARG A 171 5.58 0.85 -15.34
N TYR A 172 4.92 1.26 -14.28
CA TYR A 172 4.22 0.37 -13.37
C TYR A 172 2.94 0.99 -12.86
N ARG A 173 2.02 0.13 -12.44
CA ARG A 173 0.92 0.48 -11.56
C ARG A 173 0.86 -0.54 -10.43
N VAL A 174 0.98 -0.07 -9.20
CA VAL A 174 0.79 -0.88 -8.00
C VAL A 174 -0.55 -0.51 -7.39
N SER A 175 -1.41 -1.50 -7.18
CA SER A 175 -2.73 -1.34 -6.57
C SER A 175 -2.91 -2.37 -5.46
N LEU A 176 -3.56 -2.00 -4.37
CA LEU A 176 -3.89 -2.91 -3.28
C LEU A 176 -5.17 -2.47 -2.57
N ARG A 177 -5.79 -3.40 -1.85
CA ARG A 177 -6.81 -3.10 -0.84
C ARG A 177 -6.16 -3.02 0.53
N VAL A 178 -6.62 -2.09 1.34
CA VAL A 178 -6.04 -1.76 2.65
C VAL A 178 -7.11 -1.17 3.55
N GLY A 179 -7.12 -1.55 4.83
CA GLY A 179 -8.17 -1.09 5.74
C GLY A 179 -8.14 -1.76 7.10
N PHE A 180 -9.21 -1.55 7.86
CA PHE A 180 -9.36 -2.11 9.21
C PHE A 180 -8.21 -1.73 10.15
N ALA A 181 -7.72 -0.50 10.00
CA ALA A 181 -6.54 -0.01 10.70
C ALA A 181 -6.86 0.32 12.17
N SER A 182 -5.94 -0.06 13.06
CA SER A 182 -5.98 0.21 14.50
C SER A 182 -4.70 0.88 15.02
N PHE A 183 -3.96 1.56 14.15
CA PHE A 183 -2.73 2.33 14.47
C PHE A 183 -3.06 3.73 15.02
N GLY A 184 -3.77 3.78 16.15
CA GLY A 184 -4.15 5.03 16.82
C GLY A 184 -5.28 5.84 16.16
N ASP A 185 -5.66 6.94 16.81
CA ASP A 185 -6.85 7.73 16.46
C ASP A 185 -6.63 9.24 16.30
N GLY A 186 -5.50 9.78 16.74
CA GLY A 186 -5.16 11.20 16.65
C GLY A 186 -5.98 12.07 17.60
N ILE A 187 -6.71 11.48 18.55
CA ILE A 187 -7.67 12.21 19.38
C ILE A 187 -6.93 13.01 20.48
N PRO A 188 -7.30 14.29 20.68
CA PRO A 188 -6.71 15.11 21.73
C PRO A 188 -6.75 14.50 23.13
N GLY A 189 -5.57 14.42 23.76
CA GLY A 189 -5.41 13.89 25.11
C GLY A 189 -5.47 12.36 25.22
N GLY A 190 -5.59 11.66 24.08
CA GLY A 190 -5.41 10.21 23.99
C GLY A 190 -3.94 9.80 23.93
N LEU A 191 -3.72 8.49 23.90
CA LEU A 191 -2.40 7.88 23.74
C LEU A 191 -2.25 7.23 22.36
N ASN A 192 -3.01 7.64 21.34
CA ASN A 192 -2.97 7.05 19.99
C ASN A 192 -2.88 5.52 19.93
N GLY A 193 -3.59 4.79 20.80
CA GLY A 193 -3.59 3.33 20.82
C GLY A 193 -2.46 2.66 21.61
N TYR A 194 -1.46 3.41 22.11
CA TYR A 194 -0.38 2.91 22.94
C TYR A 194 -0.80 2.67 24.40
N SER A 195 0.04 1.94 25.14
CA SER A 195 -0.13 1.66 26.57
C SER A 195 0.40 2.77 27.48
N GLY A 196 1.32 3.59 27.00
CA GLY A 196 1.87 4.76 27.69
C GLY A 196 3.33 4.57 28.14
N GLY A 197 4.15 5.60 27.93
CA GLY A 197 5.57 5.62 28.33
C GLY A 197 6.54 5.21 27.23
N GLU A 198 6.03 4.87 26.04
CA GLU A 198 6.80 4.61 24.83
C GLU A 198 7.51 5.89 24.35
N THR A 199 8.77 5.76 23.93
CA THR A 199 9.55 6.88 23.39
C THR A 199 10.14 6.52 22.03
N ALA A 200 10.64 7.53 21.32
CA ALA A 200 11.20 7.37 19.98
C ALA A 200 12.69 6.92 20.00
N GLU A 201 13.13 6.29 21.08
CA GLU A 201 14.53 6.04 21.36
C GLU A 201 15.11 4.90 20.47
N PRO A 202 16.43 4.86 20.29
CA PRO A 202 17.45 5.82 20.77
C PRO A 202 17.65 7.03 19.85
N TRP A 203 16.99 7.06 18.70
CA TRP A 203 17.19 8.09 17.67
C TRP A 203 16.51 9.43 17.99
N SER A 204 15.49 9.42 18.85
CA SER A 204 14.90 10.65 19.39
C SER A 204 14.46 10.44 20.84
N HIS A 205 14.19 11.55 21.53
CA HIS A 205 13.60 11.57 22.87
C HIS A 205 12.13 12.01 22.86
N ASP A 206 11.51 12.03 21.66
CA ASP A 206 10.10 12.36 21.55
C ASP A 206 9.24 11.29 22.24
N ASP A 207 8.09 11.74 22.72
CA ASP A 207 7.02 10.87 23.20
C ASP A 207 6.38 10.18 21.98
N ALA A 208 6.60 8.86 21.86
CA ALA A 208 6.09 8.10 20.73
C ALA A 208 4.56 8.02 20.75
N THR A 209 3.94 8.19 21.93
CA THR A 209 2.48 8.11 22.08
C THR A 209 1.73 9.24 21.40
N LEU A 210 2.44 10.31 21.00
CA LEU A 210 1.88 11.45 20.30
C LEU A 210 1.63 11.20 18.82
N GLN A 211 2.20 10.13 18.24
CA GLN A 211 2.03 9.79 16.83
C GLN A 211 1.89 8.29 16.59
N ASN A 212 0.97 7.88 15.73
CA ASN A 212 0.78 6.49 15.34
C ASN A 212 0.30 6.43 13.89
N GLY A 213 0.54 5.37 13.15
CA GLY A 213 0.26 5.41 11.72
C GLY A 213 0.60 4.15 10.97
N PHE A 214 0.49 4.25 9.65
CA PHE A 214 0.85 3.19 8.73
C PHE A 214 0.92 3.74 7.30
N TYR A 215 1.56 2.97 6.41
CA TYR A 215 1.69 3.31 5.01
C TYR A 215 0.68 2.50 4.20
N TRP A 216 -0.23 3.19 3.50
CA TRP A 216 -1.17 2.57 2.57
C TRP A 216 -0.38 2.00 1.38
N LEU A 217 0.43 2.86 0.76
CA LEU A 217 1.32 2.53 -0.36
C LEU A 217 2.32 3.66 -0.56
N SER A 218 3.59 3.33 -0.73
CA SER A 218 4.67 4.30 -0.95
C SER A 218 5.63 3.81 -2.03
N ILE A 219 6.35 4.74 -2.67
CA ILE A 219 7.51 4.45 -3.53
C ILE A 219 8.76 5.05 -2.89
N LEU A 220 9.77 4.22 -2.66
CA LEU A 220 11.06 4.60 -2.11
C LEU A 220 12.16 4.56 -3.19
N ASP A 221 13.26 5.25 -2.92
CA ASP A 221 14.50 5.26 -3.72
C ASP A 221 15.52 4.19 -3.32
N ALA A 222 15.28 3.53 -2.19
CA ALA A 222 16.12 2.51 -1.58
C ALA A 222 15.29 1.26 -1.26
N LEU A 223 15.99 0.15 -1.00
CA LEU A 223 15.36 -1.13 -0.69
C LEU A 223 14.53 -1.00 0.61
N PRO A 224 13.19 -1.15 0.58
CA PRO A 224 12.37 -0.94 1.75
C PRO A 224 12.58 -2.01 2.82
N ARG A 225 12.76 -1.58 4.07
CA ARG A 225 12.72 -2.43 5.27
C ARG A 225 12.43 -1.53 6.47
N PRO A 226 12.04 -2.09 7.62
CA PRO A 226 11.84 -1.27 8.80
C PRO A 226 13.12 -0.55 9.22
N HIS A 227 13.00 0.73 9.55
CA HIS A 227 14.09 1.61 9.97
C HIS A 227 13.59 2.62 11.00
N ASN A 228 14.52 3.37 11.60
CA ASN A 228 14.16 4.55 12.36
C ASN A 228 13.40 5.55 11.48
N ASN A 229 12.52 6.33 12.11
CA ASN A 229 11.67 7.30 11.43
C ASN A 229 12.42 8.25 10.48
N THR A 230 13.60 8.73 10.88
CA THR A 230 14.39 9.67 10.08
C THR A 230 14.77 9.08 8.73
N TRP A 231 15.25 7.83 8.68
CA TRP A 231 15.64 7.18 7.42
C TRP A 231 14.50 7.18 6.41
N ILE A 232 13.29 6.78 6.82
CA ILE A 232 12.13 6.71 5.92
C ILE A 232 11.79 8.08 5.33
N HIS A 233 11.96 9.16 6.09
CA HIS A 233 11.74 10.51 5.59
C HIS A 233 12.72 10.95 4.50
N HIS A 234 13.93 10.38 4.46
CA HIS A 234 14.93 10.68 3.43
C HIS A 234 14.82 9.80 2.17
N HIS A 235 14.12 8.66 2.27
CA HIS A 235 14.09 7.65 1.22
C HIS A 235 12.74 7.48 0.50
N ARG A 236 11.67 8.12 0.98
CA ARG A 236 10.38 8.14 0.26
C ARG A 236 10.39 9.16 -0.87
N LYS A 237 9.91 8.78 -2.06
CA LYS A 237 9.69 9.69 -3.19
C LYS A 237 8.27 10.23 -3.19
N VAL A 238 7.33 9.28 -3.11
CA VAL A 238 5.89 9.51 -3.12
C VAL A 238 5.19 8.56 -2.16
N VAL A 239 4.16 9.02 -1.46
CA VAL A 239 3.51 8.25 -0.41
C VAL A 239 2.01 8.55 -0.32
N ILE A 240 1.24 7.50 -0.04
CA ILE A 240 -0.07 7.56 0.59
C ILE A 240 0.11 6.94 1.98
N ASP A 241 0.09 7.77 3.04
CA ASP A 241 0.27 7.36 4.44
C ASP A 241 -0.81 7.97 5.35
N SER A 242 -0.86 7.46 6.58
CA SER A 242 -1.60 8.01 7.70
C SER A 242 -0.64 8.21 8.86
N ASP A 243 -0.65 9.41 9.44
CA ASP A 243 0.06 9.73 10.68
C ASP A 243 -0.92 10.37 11.67
N ASN A 244 -1.56 9.52 12.46
CA ASN A 244 -2.44 9.91 13.56
C ASN A 244 -1.63 10.65 14.61
N HIS A 245 -1.85 11.96 14.77
CA HIS A 245 -0.92 12.78 15.56
C HIS A 245 -1.64 13.80 16.46
N TYR A 246 -1.20 13.87 17.72
CA TYR A 246 -1.64 14.88 18.68
C TYR A 246 -0.45 15.51 19.44
N PRO A 247 -0.34 16.86 19.52
CA PRO A 247 -1.16 17.84 18.82
C PRO A 247 -1.00 17.73 17.31
N ALA A 248 -2.02 18.14 16.56
CA ALA A 248 -1.97 18.09 15.10
C ALA A 248 -0.82 18.96 14.56
N TRP A 249 0.04 18.38 13.73
CA TRP A 249 1.06 19.10 12.95
C TRP A 249 0.65 19.31 11.49
N MET A 250 -0.53 18.83 11.12
CA MET A 250 -1.13 18.92 9.79
C MET A 250 -2.52 19.53 9.82
N GLU A 251 -3.01 19.92 8.65
CA GLU A 251 -4.40 20.31 8.44
C GLU A 251 -5.13 19.26 7.59
N ILE A 252 -6.42 19.03 7.85
CA ILE A 252 -7.29 18.18 7.03
C ILE A 252 -8.34 19.05 6.37
N PHE A 253 -8.66 18.77 5.10
CA PHE A 253 -9.78 19.43 4.44
C PHE A 253 -11.11 18.78 4.89
N ASP A 254 -11.94 19.54 5.61
CA ASP A 254 -13.20 19.04 6.18
C ASP A 254 -14.42 19.13 5.22
N GLY A 255 -14.16 19.40 3.94
CA GLY A 255 -15.16 19.71 2.92
C GLY A 255 -15.46 21.21 2.76
N HIS A 256 -15.02 22.05 3.69
CA HIS A 256 -15.23 23.51 3.67
C HIS A 256 -13.93 24.29 3.80
N SER A 257 -13.05 23.87 4.71
CA SER A 257 -11.79 24.55 5.03
C SER A 257 -10.72 23.58 5.52
N PHE A 258 -9.48 24.04 5.54
CA PHE A 258 -8.40 23.32 6.21
C PHE A 258 -8.49 23.57 7.72
N VAL A 259 -8.57 22.49 8.49
CA VAL A 259 -8.65 22.53 9.95
C VAL A 259 -7.48 21.74 10.55
N PRO A 260 -6.81 22.25 11.60
CA PRO A 260 -5.80 21.48 12.32
C PRO A 260 -6.43 20.20 12.89
N SER A 261 -5.95 19.05 12.44
CA SER A 261 -6.43 17.74 12.88
C SER A 261 -5.38 16.69 12.53
N GLY A 262 -5.11 15.78 13.46
CA GLY A 262 -4.33 14.57 13.20
C GLY A 262 -5.18 13.32 13.31
N GLU A 263 -6.52 13.42 13.30
CA GLU A 263 -7.39 12.26 13.40
C GLU A 263 -7.54 11.55 12.06
N HIS A 264 -7.04 10.31 12.00
CA HIS A 264 -7.14 9.40 10.86
C HIS A 264 -6.83 10.04 9.51
N PRO A 265 -5.76 10.84 9.36
CA PRO A 265 -5.51 11.55 8.11
C PRO A 265 -5.22 10.58 6.97
N VAL A 266 -5.65 10.92 5.77
CA VAL A 266 -5.19 10.30 4.52
C VAL A 266 -4.34 11.33 3.80
N MET A 267 -3.05 11.07 3.74
CA MET A 267 -2.10 11.95 3.07
C MET A 267 -1.82 11.43 1.66
N MET A 268 -1.61 12.33 0.71
CA MET A 268 -1.08 12.02 -0.63
C MET A 268 0.06 12.99 -0.89
N ILE A 269 1.30 12.52 -0.81
CA ILE A 269 2.50 13.36 -0.75
C ILE A 269 3.49 12.95 -1.84
N ALA A 270 4.11 13.94 -2.48
CA ALA A 270 5.41 13.79 -3.12
C ALA A 270 6.45 14.63 -2.35
N LEU A 271 7.72 14.22 -2.34
CA LEU A 271 8.77 15.02 -1.72
C LEU A 271 9.31 16.08 -2.70
N ASP A 272 9.42 17.33 -2.25
CA ASP A 272 9.99 18.44 -3.03
C ASP A 272 11.52 18.42 -2.97
N GLY A 273 12.16 17.94 -4.02
CA GLY A 273 13.63 17.86 -4.09
C GLY A 273 14.35 19.20 -4.22
N LYS A 274 13.62 20.33 -4.32
CA LYS A 274 14.19 21.68 -4.30
C LYS A 274 13.98 22.41 -2.98
N GLY A 275 13.15 21.87 -2.11
CA GLY A 275 12.86 22.49 -0.83
C GLY A 275 14.04 22.38 0.14
N PRO A 276 14.06 23.19 1.20
CA PRO A 276 15.07 23.05 2.25
C PRO A 276 14.82 21.77 3.03
N ALA A 277 15.73 20.81 2.94
CA ALA A 277 15.69 19.59 3.74
C ALA A 277 16.03 19.89 5.21
N THR A 278 15.57 19.02 6.11
CA THR A 278 16.07 18.97 7.49
C THR A 278 16.58 17.57 7.81
N ASP A 279 17.53 17.48 8.72
CA ASP A 279 18.10 16.19 9.12
C ASP A 279 17.02 15.24 9.65
N ARG A 280 16.00 15.76 10.35
CA ARG A 280 14.94 14.96 10.99
C ARG A 280 13.83 14.55 10.02
N THR A 281 13.41 15.42 9.12
CA THR A 281 12.20 15.22 8.30
C THR A 281 12.47 15.08 6.81
N GLY A 282 13.74 15.11 6.39
CA GLY A 282 14.13 15.06 4.99
C GLY A 282 13.58 16.22 4.18
N GLN A 283 13.26 15.95 2.92
CA GLN A 283 12.69 16.93 2.00
C GLN A 283 11.26 17.34 2.40
N PRO A 284 10.86 18.60 2.16
CA PRO A 284 9.52 19.06 2.47
C PRO A 284 8.46 18.45 1.54
N PHE A 285 7.20 18.51 1.96
CA PHE A 285 6.11 17.83 1.26
C PHE A 285 5.44 18.72 0.23
N LEU A 286 5.15 18.12 -0.92
CA LEU A 286 4.11 18.54 -1.85
C LEU A 286 2.88 17.69 -1.54
N SER A 287 2.02 18.14 -0.63
CA SER A 287 0.77 17.44 -0.33
C SER A 287 -0.29 17.73 -1.39
N PHE A 288 -1.11 16.75 -1.75
CA PHE A 288 -2.34 16.96 -2.51
C PHE A 288 -3.54 17.01 -1.57
N ALA A 289 -4.29 18.11 -1.63
CA ALA A 289 -5.53 18.27 -0.86
C ALA A 289 -6.45 19.28 -1.54
N ASN A 290 -7.77 19.15 -1.33
CA ASN A 290 -8.78 20.05 -1.90
C ASN A 290 -8.59 20.29 -3.43
N GLY A 291 -8.34 19.21 -4.17
CA GLY A 291 -8.22 19.25 -5.64
C GLY A 291 -6.93 19.86 -6.19
N ALA A 292 -5.93 20.18 -5.36
CA ALA A 292 -4.69 20.79 -5.81
C ALA A 292 -3.46 20.33 -5.02
N TRP A 293 -2.30 20.33 -5.68
CA TRP A 293 -1.00 20.25 -5.03
C TRP A 293 -0.75 21.54 -4.24
N GLN A 294 -0.42 21.38 -2.96
CA GLN A 294 -0.21 22.46 -2.01
C GLN A 294 1.22 23.02 -2.14
N PRO A 295 1.46 24.25 -1.66
CA PRO A 295 2.81 24.80 -1.57
C PRO A 295 3.74 23.88 -0.80
N SER A 296 5.02 23.87 -1.17
CA SER A 296 6.05 23.07 -0.49
C SER A 296 6.07 23.35 1.01
N GLY A 297 6.07 22.28 1.81
CA GLY A 297 6.02 22.34 3.28
C GLY A 297 4.63 22.57 3.88
N ALA A 298 3.60 22.81 3.07
CA ALA A 298 2.22 22.84 3.56
C ALA A 298 1.69 21.40 3.70
N ILE A 299 1.65 20.92 4.94
CA ILE A 299 1.26 19.54 5.25
C ILE A 299 -0.26 19.47 5.37
N ARG A 300 -0.90 18.89 4.36
CA ARG A 300 -2.36 18.82 4.27
C ARG A 300 -2.85 17.45 3.84
N ALA A 301 -3.74 16.87 4.63
CA ALA A 301 -4.42 15.62 4.29
C ALA A 301 -5.53 15.88 3.26
N VAL A 302 -5.76 14.90 2.40
CA VAL A 302 -6.87 14.97 1.43
C VAL A 302 -8.22 14.73 2.12
N ASP A 303 -8.25 13.89 3.17
CA ASP A 303 -9.44 13.57 3.96
C ASP A 303 -9.02 12.83 5.25
N SER A 304 -9.99 12.31 6.01
CA SER A 304 -9.78 11.33 7.07
C SER A 304 -10.39 9.96 6.72
N TYR A 305 -9.69 8.88 7.02
CA TYR A 305 -10.21 7.51 6.89
C TYR A 305 -11.15 7.14 8.04
N LEU A 306 -11.90 6.08 7.84
CA LEU A 306 -12.74 5.41 8.82
C LEU A 306 -12.07 4.08 9.17
N PRO A 307 -11.85 3.76 10.46
CA PRO A 307 -10.98 2.66 10.85
C PRO A 307 -11.53 1.28 10.46
N ASN A 308 -12.84 1.12 10.28
CA ASN A 308 -13.48 -0.17 9.98
C ASN A 308 -13.92 -0.31 8.50
N GLU A 309 -13.20 0.32 7.59
CA GLU A 309 -13.51 0.32 6.16
C GLU A 309 -12.35 -0.22 5.33
N TRP A 310 -12.69 -0.74 4.14
CA TRP A 310 -11.74 -1.08 3.09
C TRP A 310 -11.56 0.10 2.13
N TYR A 311 -10.31 0.32 1.72
CA TYR A 311 -9.91 1.28 0.71
C TYR A 311 -9.13 0.58 -0.39
N THR A 312 -9.08 1.20 -1.56
CA THR A 312 -8.16 0.82 -2.63
C THR A 312 -7.16 1.94 -2.84
N ALA A 313 -5.87 1.66 -2.64
CA ALA A 313 -4.78 2.59 -2.87
C ALA A 313 -3.99 2.17 -4.12
N THR A 314 -3.63 3.14 -4.96
CA THR A 314 -2.88 2.92 -6.20
C THR A 314 -1.83 4.01 -6.39
N ILE A 315 -0.63 3.60 -6.75
CA ILE A 315 0.41 4.47 -7.31
C ILE A 315 0.81 3.94 -8.68
N GLU A 316 0.69 4.81 -9.68
CA GLU A 316 1.13 4.56 -11.04
C GLU A 316 2.31 5.47 -11.37
N ARG A 317 3.33 4.91 -12.03
CA ARG A 317 4.34 5.68 -12.73
C ARG A 317 4.26 5.40 -14.22
N PHE A 318 4.08 6.46 -15.00
CA PHE A 318 4.18 6.43 -16.46
C PHE A 318 5.22 7.46 -16.90
N ASP A 319 6.43 6.96 -17.21
CA ASP A 319 7.61 7.79 -17.50
C ASP A 319 7.90 8.78 -16.36
N ASP A 320 7.84 10.09 -16.63
CA ASP A 320 8.15 11.16 -15.67
C ASP A 320 6.95 11.54 -14.78
N THR A 321 5.84 10.81 -14.85
CA THR A 321 4.60 11.17 -14.14
C THR A 321 4.25 10.13 -13.09
N PHE A 322 3.99 10.59 -11.86
CA PHE A 322 3.33 9.80 -10.82
C PHE A 322 1.83 10.14 -10.77
N THR A 323 0.99 9.12 -10.68
CA THR A 323 -0.43 9.28 -10.37
C THR A 323 -0.79 8.48 -9.12
N PHE A 324 -1.40 9.18 -8.19
CA PHE A 324 -1.89 8.66 -6.92
C PHE A 324 -3.41 8.51 -7.03
N GLU A 325 -3.94 7.43 -6.49
CA GLU A 325 -5.37 7.25 -6.34
C GLU A 325 -5.68 6.53 -5.02
N ILE A 326 -6.65 7.04 -4.27
CA ILE A 326 -7.24 6.32 -3.14
C ILE A 326 -8.76 6.43 -3.20
N SER A 327 -9.44 5.28 -3.09
CA SER A 327 -10.89 5.15 -3.19
C SER A 327 -11.46 4.44 -1.98
N GLY A 328 -12.62 4.90 -1.49
CA GLY A 328 -13.30 4.32 -0.35
C GLY A 328 -14.32 5.27 0.25
N ARG A 329 -14.77 4.98 1.48
CA ARG A 329 -15.64 5.86 2.25
C ARG A 329 -14.82 6.67 3.25
N PHE A 330 -14.72 7.97 3.05
CA PHE A 330 -13.97 8.87 3.91
C PHE A 330 -14.91 9.69 4.82
N ARG A 331 -14.34 10.29 5.88
CA ARG A 331 -15.09 11.06 6.88
C ARG A 331 -15.78 12.27 6.27
N TYR A 332 -15.08 13.04 5.43
CA TYR A 332 -15.60 14.29 4.87
C TYR A 332 -16.08 14.14 3.43
N GLY A 333 -15.36 13.37 2.61
CA GLY A 333 -15.70 13.12 1.20
C GLY A 333 -16.79 12.07 0.97
N GLY A 334 -17.17 11.30 1.99
CA GLY A 334 -18.10 10.17 1.82
C GLY A 334 -17.51 9.09 0.89
N GLN A 335 -18.35 8.42 0.10
CA GLN A 335 -17.88 7.48 -0.91
C GLN A 335 -17.29 8.24 -2.11
N THR A 336 -15.98 8.23 -2.26
CA THR A 336 -15.30 8.98 -3.32
C THR A 336 -13.97 8.34 -3.73
N THR A 337 -13.34 8.94 -4.73
CA THR A 337 -11.99 8.64 -5.20
C THR A 337 -11.21 9.94 -5.27
N TYR A 338 -10.12 10.01 -4.52
CA TYR A 338 -9.13 11.08 -4.64
C TYR A 338 -8.06 10.64 -5.63
N ARG A 339 -7.85 11.44 -6.68
CA ARG A 339 -6.85 11.16 -7.72
C ARG A 339 -6.02 12.42 -7.99
N ALA A 340 -4.71 12.27 -8.03
CA ALA A 340 -3.78 13.37 -8.29
C ALA A 340 -2.63 12.89 -9.16
N THR A 341 -2.20 13.76 -10.08
CA THR A 341 -1.08 13.49 -10.97
C THR A 341 -0.03 14.58 -10.81
N ILE A 342 1.25 14.19 -10.74
CA ILE A 342 2.39 15.09 -10.64
C ILE A 342 3.45 14.72 -11.67
N ASP A 343 3.89 15.72 -12.44
CA ASP A 343 5.07 15.60 -13.30
C ASP A 343 6.32 15.69 -12.41
N ALA A 344 6.98 14.55 -12.23
CA ALA A 344 8.11 14.37 -11.33
C ALA A 344 9.32 15.23 -11.76
N LYS A 345 9.56 15.32 -13.06
CA LYS A 345 10.68 16.09 -13.61
C LYS A 345 10.42 17.59 -13.49
N GLN A 346 9.23 18.06 -13.87
CA GLN A 346 8.86 19.47 -13.80
C GLN A 346 8.80 19.97 -12.36
N ARG A 347 8.32 19.12 -11.44
CA ARG A 347 8.15 19.45 -10.01
C ARG A 347 9.35 19.07 -9.16
N CYS A 348 10.39 18.48 -9.74
CA CYS A 348 11.56 18.00 -9.05
C CYS A 348 11.21 17.11 -7.85
N VAL A 349 10.34 16.13 -8.08
CA VAL A 349 10.05 15.10 -7.08
C VAL A 349 11.37 14.43 -6.70
N TRP A 350 11.62 14.35 -5.40
CA TRP A 350 12.87 13.83 -4.85
C TRP A 350 13.27 12.50 -5.51
N HIS A 351 14.51 12.45 -6.00
CA HIS A 351 15.11 11.23 -6.56
C HIS A 351 14.25 10.55 -7.65
N PHE A 352 13.50 11.32 -8.46
CA PHE A 352 12.66 10.71 -9.49
C PHE A 352 13.47 9.91 -10.53
N ASN A 353 14.74 10.28 -10.77
CA ASN A 353 15.59 9.69 -11.79
C ASN A 353 16.12 8.30 -11.38
N ARG A 354 15.79 7.29 -12.18
CA ARG A 354 16.08 5.88 -11.95
C ARG A 354 17.16 5.33 -12.85
N THR A 355 17.38 5.98 -13.99
CA THR A 355 18.41 5.61 -14.96
C THR A 355 19.19 6.87 -15.34
N PRO A 356 20.41 6.71 -15.88
CA PRO A 356 21.19 7.87 -16.33
C PRO A 356 20.53 8.65 -17.47
N ASP A 357 19.57 8.04 -18.18
CA ASP A 357 18.82 8.69 -19.28
C ASP A 357 17.72 9.64 -18.76
N GLU A 358 17.28 9.48 -17.51
CA GLU A 358 16.30 10.35 -16.87
C GLU A 358 17.00 11.60 -16.31
N ASP A 359 17.15 12.62 -17.16
CA ASP A 359 17.85 13.87 -16.82
C ASP A 359 17.17 14.63 -15.67
N ALA A 360 17.85 14.65 -14.51
CA ALA A 360 17.51 15.39 -13.31
C ALA A 360 18.37 16.65 -13.07
N SER A 361 19.19 17.07 -14.04
CA SER A 361 20.14 18.18 -13.87
C SER A 361 19.45 19.50 -13.46
N ALA A 362 18.23 19.75 -13.96
CA ALA A 362 17.42 20.92 -13.60
C ALA A 362 16.88 20.89 -12.16
N CYS A 363 17.02 19.76 -11.47
CA CYS A 363 16.56 19.52 -10.11
C CYS A 363 17.69 19.33 -9.10
N ALA A 364 18.95 19.35 -9.55
CA ALA A 364 20.11 19.22 -8.68
C ALA A 364 20.09 20.24 -7.54
N GLY A 365 20.44 19.76 -6.35
CA GLY A 365 20.53 20.53 -5.11
C GLY A 365 21.76 20.09 -4.31
N PRO A 366 22.06 20.73 -3.18
CA PRO A 366 23.22 20.36 -2.35
C PRO A 366 23.20 18.89 -1.91
N ASP A 367 22.00 18.34 -1.70
CA ASP A 367 21.81 16.97 -1.19
C ASP A 367 21.40 15.97 -2.29
N TRP A 368 21.26 16.42 -3.55
CA TRP A 368 20.88 15.56 -4.68
C TRP A 368 21.99 15.52 -5.72
N ASN A 369 22.67 14.38 -5.79
CA ASN A 369 23.56 14.07 -6.90
C ASN A 369 22.73 13.71 -8.16
N PRO A 370 22.69 14.56 -9.21
CA PRO A 370 21.88 14.30 -10.40
C PRO A 370 22.40 13.13 -11.25
N ASP A 371 23.65 12.71 -11.06
CA ASP A 371 24.25 11.57 -11.77
C ASP A 371 23.98 10.23 -11.05
N ALA A 372 23.52 10.28 -9.79
CA ALA A 372 23.11 9.09 -9.06
C ALA A 372 21.76 8.58 -9.59
N VAL A 373 21.55 7.27 -9.54
CA VAL A 373 20.32 6.62 -10.00
C VAL A 373 19.59 5.98 -8.83
N TRP A 374 18.28 6.15 -8.82
CA TRP A 374 17.44 5.82 -7.68
C TRP A 374 16.34 4.86 -8.13
N PRO A 375 16.51 3.54 -7.96
CA PRO A 375 15.48 2.57 -8.34
C PRO A 375 14.17 2.83 -7.58
N ASP A 376 13.04 2.50 -8.19
CA ASP A 376 11.74 2.58 -7.53
C ASP A 376 11.42 1.25 -6.83
N TRP A 377 11.04 1.34 -5.56
CA TRP A 377 10.53 0.20 -4.78
C TRP A 377 9.20 0.58 -4.16
N PHE A 378 8.15 -0.23 -4.31
CA PHE A 378 6.96 0.00 -3.50
C PHE A 378 7.11 -0.57 -2.10
N MET A 379 6.36 0.00 -1.17
CA MET A 379 6.26 -0.47 0.20
C MET A 379 4.85 -0.21 0.74
N PHE A 380 4.34 -1.11 1.57
CA PHE A 380 3.17 -0.88 2.43
C PHE A 380 3.37 -1.60 3.78
N GLY A 381 2.69 -1.12 4.82
CA GLY A 381 2.81 -1.64 6.19
C GLY A 381 3.32 -0.59 7.17
N ASP A 382 4.01 -1.05 8.20
CA ASP A 382 4.67 -0.22 9.20
C ASP A 382 6.19 -0.26 9.01
N PRO A 383 6.80 0.85 8.60
CA PRO A 383 8.24 0.92 8.41
C PRO A 383 9.03 1.40 9.64
N HIS A 384 8.39 1.82 10.73
CA HIS A 384 9.09 2.49 11.82
C HIS A 384 9.46 1.55 12.95
N ASN A 385 10.73 1.47 13.29
CA ASN A 385 11.21 0.62 14.39
C ASN A 385 11.37 1.36 15.75
N ASN A 386 10.79 2.55 15.84
CA ASN A 386 10.74 3.41 17.03
C ASN A 386 9.42 4.17 17.18
N TYR A 387 8.42 3.81 16.38
CA TYR A 387 7.06 4.33 16.45
C TYR A 387 6.11 3.23 15.98
N TYR A 388 4.83 3.50 16.16
CA TYR A 388 3.66 2.78 15.64
C TYR A 388 3.33 1.48 16.37
N GLU A 389 2.13 1.42 16.93
CA GLU A 389 1.59 0.23 17.60
C GLU A 389 0.17 -0.02 17.10
N GLY A 390 -0.14 -1.24 16.68
CA GLY A 390 -1.45 -1.56 16.14
C GLY A 390 -1.43 -2.60 15.04
N ALA A 391 -2.43 -2.56 14.17
CA ALA A 391 -2.55 -3.47 13.04
C ALA A 391 -3.29 -2.82 11.87
N VAL A 392 -3.03 -3.32 10.67
CA VAL A 392 -3.74 -2.99 9.44
C VAL A 392 -3.79 -4.21 8.52
N TYR A 393 -4.78 -4.25 7.65
CA TYR A 393 -5.04 -5.39 6.79
C TYR A 393 -4.87 -5.01 5.33
N TYR A 394 -4.35 -5.94 4.53
CA TYR A 394 -4.10 -5.78 3.10
C TYR A 394 -4.65 -6.97 2.32
N ASP A 395 -5.10 -6.69 1.10
CA ASP A 395 -5.65 -7.67 0.18
C ASP A 395 -5.42 -7.25 -1.28
N ASP A 396 -5.59 -8.17 -2.24
CA ASP A 396 -5.60 -7.90 -3.69
C ASP A 396 -4.39 -7.07 -4.21
N VAL A 397 -3.17 -7.38 -3.76
CA VAL A 397 -1.97 -6.67 -4.21
C VAL A 397 -1.69 -7.02 -5.67
N THR A 398 -1.62 -6.02 -6.53
CA THR A 398 -1.41 -6.19 -7.97
C THR A 398 -0.28 -5.29 -8.46
N LEU A 399 0.65 -5.87 -9.23
CA LEU A 399 1.62 -5.13 -10.03
C LEU A 399 1.23 -5.26 -11.51
N GLN A 400 0.96 -4.13 -12.16
CA GLN A 400 0.78 -4.05 -13.60
C GLN A 400 2.00 -3.39 -14.25
N THR A 401 2.33 -3.84 -15.46
CA THR A 401 3.39 -3.26 -16.29
C THR A 401 2.83 -2.84 -17.65
N TRP A 402 3.50 -1.90 -18.30
CA TRP A 402 3.10 -1.45 -19.63
C TRP A 402 3.65 -2.38 -20.70
N GLN A 403 2.76 -2.99 -21.49
CA GLN A 403 3.15 -3.75 -22.68
C GLN A 403 3.10 -2.84 -23.90
N GLU A 404 4.26 -2.64 -24.54
CA GLU A 404 4.34 -1.92 -25.81
C GLU A 404 3.70 -2.73 -26.95
N PRO A 405 3.23 -2.06 -28.03
CA PRO A 405 2.81 -2.78 -29.22
C PRO A 405 4.00 -3.59 -29.76
N PRO A 406 3.77 -4.76 -30.36
CA PRO A 406 4.83 -5.48 -31.05
C PRO A 406 5.47 -4.55 -32.09
N GLN A 407 6.78 -4.30 -31.97
CA GLN A 407 7.50 -3.55 -33.00
C GLN A 407 7.27 -4.29 -34.32
N GLN A 408 6.65 -3.61 -35.29
CA GLN A 408 6.63 -4.12 -36.66
C GLN A 408 8.09 -4.28 -37.07
N ALA A 409 8.52 -5.51 -37.31
CA ALA A 409 9.84 -5.77 -37.86
C ALA A 409 9.94 -4.98 -39.16
N SER A 410 10.74 -3.92 -39.15
CA SER A 410 11.16 -3.24 -40.35
C SER A 410 12.01 -4.23 -41.14
N PHE A 411 11.39 -4.83 -42.16
CA PHE A 411 12.04 -5.72 -43.14
C PHE A 411 12.80 -4.91 -44.19
#